data_AF-A0A2Z5UK00-F1
#
_entry.id   AF-A0A2Z5UK00-F1
#
_cell.length_a   1.000
_cell.length_b   1.000
_cell.length_c   1.000
_cell.angle_alpha   90.00
_cell.angle_beta   90.00
_cell.angle_gamma   90.00
#
_symmetry.space_group_name_H-M   'P 1'
#
loop_
_entity.id
_entity.type
_entity.pdbx_description
1 polymer ?
#
loop_
_entity_poly.entity_id
_entity_poly.type
_entity_poly.pdbx_seq_one_letter_code
_entity_poly.pdbx_strand_id
1 'polypeptide(L)' 'MLSDWELWACAHHVLQTHGAKAPLHVAEQIGALALAGDEAGIRTWQAIAERIVQLSSNAPDRPLQ' A
#
# COMPACT_ATOMS: atom_id res chain seq x y z
N MET A 1 -1.78 -16.47 0.70
CA MET A 1 -2.47 -15.18 0.91
C MET A 1 -1.99 -14.63 2.24
N LEU A 2 -1.66 -13.34 2.30
CA LEU A 2 -1.30 -12.68 3.55
C LEU A 2 -2.52 -12.62 4.47
N SER A 3 -2.28 -12.75 5.77
CA SER A 3 -3.26 -12.46 6.82
C SER A 3 -3.56 -10.96 6.89
N ASP A 4 -4.66 -10.60 7.55
CA ASP A 4 -5.02 -9.19 7.69
C ASP A 4 -3.93 -8.38 8.41
N TRP A 5 -3.33 -8.93 9.47
CA TRP A 5 -2.23 -8.30 10.19
C TRP A 5 -1.00 -8.07 9.30
N GLU A 6 -0.63 -9.06 8.47
CA GLU A 6 0.48 -8.91 7.53
C GLU A 6 0.20 -7.82 6.49
N LEU A 7 -1.04 -7.69 6.02
CA LEU A 7 -1.44 -6.62 5.10
C LEU A 7 -1.30 -5.24 5.75
N TRP A 8 -1.69 -5.09 7.02
CA TRP A 8 -1.50 -3.84 7.78
C TRP A 8 -0.02 -3.52 8.01
N ALA A 9 0.80 -4.53 8.36
CA ALA A 9 2.23 -4.37 8.53
C ALA A 9 2.92 -3.95 7.21
N CYS A 10 2.57 -4.59 6.09
CA CYS A 10 3.07 -4.21 4.77
C CYS A 10 2.64 -2.79 4.38
N ALA A 11 1.36 -2.43 4.58
CA ALA A 11 0.88 -1.08 4.28
C ALA A 11 1.59 -0.01 5.10
N HIS A 12 1.79 -0.26 6.40
CA HIS A 12 2.54 0.64 7.27
C HIS A 12 3.99 0.76 6.81
N HIS A 13 4.64 -0.35 6.48
CA HIS A 13 6.01 -0.35 5.98
C HIS A 13 6.16 0.44 4.67
N VAL A 14 5.25 0.25 3.71
CA VAL A 14 5.24 1.01 2.45
C VAL A 14 5.06 2.51 2.71
N LEU A 15 4.17 2.89 3.63
CA LEU A 15 4.01 4.30 4.03
C LEU A 15 5.26 4.88 4.70
N GLN A 16 5.92 4.13 5.59
CA GLN A 16 7.15 4.59 6.25
C GLN A 16 8.30 4.76 5.26
N THR A 17 8.44 3.84 4.31
CA THR A 17 9.54 3.84 3.34
C THR A 17 9.36 4.89 2.25
N HIS A 18 8.12 5.05 1.73
CA HIS A 18 7.86 5.90 0.57
C HIS A 18 7.13 7.22 0.90
N GLY A 19 6.57 7.36 2.10
CA GLY A 19 5.82 8.54 2.53
C GLY A 19 4.73 8.91 1.53
N ALA A 20 4.71 10.18 1.11
CA ALA A 20 3.77 10.69 0.11
C ALA A 20 3.85 9.99 -1.26
N LYS A 21 4.95 9.29 -1.57
CA LYS A 21 5.10 8.52 -2.81
C LYS A 21 4.55 7.08 -2.71
N ALA A 22 4.02 6.67 -1.56
CA ALA A 22 3.46 5.33 -1.37
C ALA A 22 2.39 4.96 -2.43
N PRO A 23 1.43 5.83 -2.81
CA PRO A 23 0.46 5.50 -3.85
C PRO A 23 1.09 5.24 -5.22
N LEU A 24 2.13 6.01 -5.58
CA LEU A 24 2.87 5.82 -6.83
C LEU A 24 3.60 4.48 -6.82
N HIS A 25 4.30 4.16 -5.73
CA HIS A 25 5.00 2.89 -5.58
C HIS A 25 4.07 1.69 -5.72
N VAL A 26 2.89 1.74 -5.08
CA VAL A 26 1.88 0.68 -5.20
C VAL A 26 1.42 0.50 -6.65
N ALA A 27 1.17 1.61 -7.37
CA ALA A 27 0.78 1.55 -8.78
C ALA A 27 1.88 0.93 -9.65
N GLU A 28 3.14 1.25 -9.40
CA GLU A 28 4.29 0.64 -10.09
C GLU A 28 4.37 -0.87 -9.85
N GLN A 29 4.18 -1.33 -8.60
CA GLN A 29 4.21 -2.76 -8.27
C GLN A 29 3.06 -3.52 -8.93
N ILE A 30 1.84 -2.97 -8.91
CA ILE A 30 0.70 -3.56 -9.61
C ILE A 30 0.96 -3.63 -11.12
N GLY A 31 1.50 -2.57 -11.72
CA GLY A 31 1.86 -2.55 -13.14
C GLY A 31 2.89 -3.61 -13.51
N ALA A 32 3.94 -3.76 -12.70
CA ALA A 32 4.96 -4.79 -12.90
C ALA A 32 4.37 -6.22 -12.83
N LEU A 33 3.47 -6.48 -11.87
CA LEU A 33 2.80 -7.77 -11.72
C LEU A 33 1.80 -8.05 -12.85
N ALA A 34 1.12 -7.02 -13.34
CA ALA A 34 0.24 -7.14 -14.51
C ALA A 34 1.02 -7.54 -15.77
N LEU A 35 2.21 -6.95 -15.99
CA LEU A 35 3.09 -7.34 -17.08
C LEU A 35 3.60 -8.79 -16.93
N ALA A 36 3.78 -9.25 -15.70
CA ALA A 36 4.18 -10.63 -15.40
C ALA A 36 3.00 -11.64 -15.43
N GLY A 37 1.75 -11.16 -15.50
CA GLY A 37 0.56 -12.01 -15.41
C GLY A 37 0.28 -12.56 -14.01
N ASP A 38 0.85 -11.96 -12.95
CA ASP A 38 0.65 -12.42 -11.57
C ASP A 38 -0.59 -11.78 -10.94
N GLU A 39 -1.75 -12.40 -11.17
CA GLU A 39 -3.01 -11.96 -10.58
C GLU A 39 -3.04 -12.04 -9.05
N ALA A 40 -2.35 -13.02 -8.45
CA ALA A 40 -2.34 -13.20 -7.00
C ALA A 40 -1.54 -12.07 -6.31
N GLY A 41 -0.41 -11.69 -6.92
CA GLY A 41 0.35 -10.52 -6.53
C GLY A 41 -0.46 -9.24 -6.65
N ILE A 42 -1.16 -9.03 -7.77
CA ILE A 42 -1.99 -7.84 -7.99
C ILE A 42 -3.04 -7.69 -6.89
N ARG A 43 -3.78 -8.76 -6.57
CA ARG A 43 -4.79 -8.75 -5.50
C ARG A 43 -4.18 -8.42 -4.14
N THR A 44 -2.97 -8.91 -3.88
CA THR A 44 -2.24 -8.62 -2.63
C THR A 44 -1.87 -7.15 -2.53
N TRP A 45 -1.34 -6.55 -3.60
CA TRP A 45 -0.99 -5.13 -3.63
C TRP A 45 -2.21 -4.21 -3.61
N GLN A 46 -3.33 -4.61 -4.21
CA GLN A 46 -4.61 -3.91 -4.08
C GLN A 46 -5.09 -3.90 -2.63
N ALA A 47 -5.02 -5.04 -1.93
CA ALA A 47 -5.37 -5.10 -0.51
C ALA A 47 -4.46 -4.22 0.36
N ILE A 48 -3.16 -4.15 0.06
CA ILE A 48 -2.22 -3.22 0.71
C ILE A 48 -2.61 -1.76 0.45
N ALA A 49 -2.97 -1.42 -0.80
CA ALA A 49 -3.41 -0.08 -1.19
C ALA A 49 -4.62 0.40 -0.35
N GLU A 50 -5.60 -0.49 -0.13
CA GLU A 50 -6.76 -0.19 0.71
C GLU A 50 -6.37 0.17 2.14
N ARG A 51 -5.42 -0.56 2.75
CA ARG A 51 -4.94 -0.24 4.11
C ARG A 51 -4.15 1.06 4.12
N ILE A 52 -3.37 1.36 3.08
CA ILE A 52 -2.64 2.63 2.97
C ILE A 52 -3.61 3.81 2.97
N VAL A 53 -4.72 3.72 2.24
CA VAL A 53 -5.77 4.75 2.26
C VAL A 53 -6.37 4.88 3.66
N GLN A 54 -6.68 3.77 4.33
CA GLN A 54 -7.21 3.80 5.70
C GLN A 54 -6.24 4.42 6.71
N LEU A 55 -4.95 4.06 6.65
CA LEU A 55 -3.91 4.64 7.50
C LEU A 55 -3.72 6.14 7.25
N SER A 56 -3.79 6.57 5.98
CA SER A 56 -3.63 7.97 5.61
C SER A 56 -4.83 8.82 6.04
N SER A 57 -6.04 8.26 6.00
CA SER A 57 -7.27 8.91 6.44
C SER A 57 -7.40 8.99 7.97
N ASN A 58 -6.76 8.08 8.71
CA ASN A 58 -6.71 8.09 10.18
C ASN A 58 -5.49 8.82 10.75
N ALA A 59 -4.59 9.33 9.90
CA ALA A 59 -3.49 10.16 10.39
C ALA A 59 -4.07 11.43 11.02
N PRO A 60 -3.76 11.75 12.29
CA PRO A 60 -4.19 13.01 12.87
C PRO A 60 -3.65 14.13 11.99
N ASP A 61 -4.54 15.05 11.60
CA ASP A 61 -4.20 16.28 10.90
C ASP A 61 -3.07 16.95 11.68
N ARG A 62 -1.82 16.79 11.21
CA ARG A 62 -0.70 17.49 11.79
C ARG A 62 -0.80 18.90 11.20
N PRO A 63 -1.20 19.92 11.98
CA PRO A 63 -1.26 21.26 11.43
C PRO A 63 0.14 21.61 10.91
N LEU A 64 0.18 22.06 9.66
CA LEU A 64 1.38 22.64 9.07
C LEU A 64 1.75 23.86 9.94
N GLN A 65 2.79 23.72 10.76
CA GLN A 65 3.42 24.84 11.45
C GLN A 65 4.32 25.62 10.50
#